data_AF-A0A1I3LPH8-F1
#
_entry.id   AF-A0A1I3LPH8-F1
#
_cell.length_a   1.000
_cell.length_b   1.000
_cell.length_c   1.000
_cell.angle_alpha   90.00
_cell.angle_beta   90.00
_cell.angle_gamma   90.00
#
_symmetry.space_group_name_H-M   'P 1'
#
loop_
_entity.id
_entity.type
_entity.pdbx_description
1 polymer ?
#
loop_
_entity_poly.entity_id
_entity_poly.type
_entity_poly.pdbx_seq_one_letter_code
_entity_poly.pdbx_strand_id
1 'polypeptide(L)'
;MSNSKEAEFEKSIDVMSTTIAECTVKVKEGVCNKDTCHNCDLHQWLNNCLLQLPDIYKIRIMNDVKEKVALYESVREQEEKNKAPKKELTKEEQIKISLHNFKVMHLDPVGEVLGEALVYILSIIVFPLLLIILPVSCLASVYGQSLNDYDYTRYALPGEASYAGIYRKNILDTLDKTYKYAVDVNNDGLINCIDYSCIFKTLWDKSFDSKNCEIVRNKSFTMNHLFIRVRQHGGTPWECIEPQAAKKDITKYFMEDFWSVREYNPIYNIYGETDKWLQEIKTY
;
A
#
# COMPACT_ATOMS: atom_id res chain seq x y z
N MET A 1 -31.03 7.08 -3.49
CA MET A 1 -30.79 7.43 -4.91
C MET A 1 -29.34 7.81 -5.23
N SER A 2 -28.43 7.98 -4.25
CA SER A 2 -27.01 8.31 -4.51
C SER A 2 -26.19 7.12 -5.05
N ASN A 3 -26.43 5.90 -4.55
CA ASN A 3 -25.57 4.75 -4.84
C ASN A 3 -25.63 4.25 -6.30
N SER A 4 -26.74 4.50 -7.01
CA SER A 4 -26.87 4.08 -8.42
C SER A 4 -26.06 4.97 -9.37
N LYS A 5 -26.00 6.27 -9.12
CA LYS A 5 -25.22 7.21 -9.96
C LYS A 5 -23.71 7.01 -9.76
N GLU A 6 -23.30 6.72 -8.54
CA GLU A 6 -21.91 6.41 -8.23
C GLU A 6 -21.47 5.11 -8.91
N ALA A 7 -22.28 4.04 -8.84
CA ALA A 7 -21.99 2.80 -9.55
C ALA A 7 -21.91 2.96 -11.08
N GLU A 8 -22.79 3.78 -11.67
CA GLU A 8 -22.74 4.10 -13.11
C GLU A 8 -21.47 4.87 -13.50
N PHE A 9 -21.05 5.81 -12.65
CA PHE A 9 -19.82 6.56 -12.85
C PHE A 9 -18.58 5.67 -12.74
N GLU A 10 -18.54 4.79 -11.74
CA GLU A 10 -17.47 3.80 -11.56
C GLU A 10 -17.36 2.85 -12.75
N LYS A 11 -18.50 2.38 -13.29
CA LYS A 11 -18.53 1.60 -14.53
C LYS A 11 -17.96 2.37 -15.72
N SER A 12 -18.22 3.68 -15.78
CA SER A 12 -17.69 4.53 -16.86
C SER A 12 -16.16 4.69 -16.77
N ILE A 13 -15.61 4.83 -15.56
CA ILE A 13 -14.15 4.85 -15.32
C ILE A 13 -13.49 3.55 -15.79
N ASP A 14 -14.10 2.40 -15.47
CA ASP A 14 -13.56 1.10 -15.87
C ASP A 14 -13.58 0.90 -17.39
N VAL A 15 -14.66 1.30 -18.07
CA VAL A 15 -14.74 1.26 -19.54
C VAL A 15 -13.67 2.16 -20.18
N MET A 16 -13.48 3.37 -19.68
CA MET A 16 -12.46 4.30 -20.20
C MET A 16 -11.05 3.73 -20.03
N SER A 17 -10.69 3.29 -18.82
CA SER A 17 -9.36 2.75 -18.54
C SER A 17 -9.06 1.49 -19.37
N THR A 18 -10.04 0.60 -19.54
CA THR A 18 -9.91 -0.59 -20.40
C THR A 18 -9.67 -0.20 -21.86
N THR A 19 -10.46 0.74 -22.37
CA THR A 19 -10.35 1.18 -23.77
C THR A 19 -9.00 1.85 -24.06
N ILE A 20 -8.50 2.68 -23.13
CA ILE A 20 -7.19 3.34 -23.26
C ILE A 20 -6.06 2.29 -23.20
N ALA A 21 -6.16 1.29 -22.32
CA ALA A 21 -5.18 0.22 -22.22
C ALA A 21 -5.09 -0.59 -23.53
N GLU A 22 -6.23 -0.99 -24.10
CA GLU A 22 -6.28 -1.71 -25.39
C GLU A 22 -5.68 -0.88 -26.54
N CYS A 23 -6.00 0.42 -26.61
CA CYS A 23 -5.42 1.31 -27.61
C CYS A 23 -3.89 1.40 -27.46
N THR A 24 -3.40 1.48 -26.21
CA THR A 24 -1.97 1.56 -25.91
C THR A 24 -1.23 0.30 -26.38
N VAL A 25 -1.80 -0.89 -26.15
CA VAL A 25 -1.23 -2.16 -26.62
C VAL A 25 -1.19 -2.21 -28.14
N LYS A 26 -2.29 -1.87 -28.83
CA LYS A 26 -2.34 -1.85 -30.31
C LYS A 26 -1.31 -0.93 -30.94
N VAL A 27 -1.03 0.22 -30.31
CA VAL A 27 0.03 1.14 -30.77
C VAL A 27 1.42 0.53 -30.56
N LYS A 28 1.68 -0.11 -29.41
CA LYS A 28 2.96 -0.79 -29.14
C LYS A 28 3.22 -1.94 -30.12
N GLU A 29 2.17 -2.65 -30.52
CA GLU A 29 2.24 -3.77 -31.46
C GLU A 29 2.35 -3.35 -32.93
N GLY A 30 2.27 -2.05 -33.22
CA GLY A 30 2.27 -1.55 -34.60
C GLY A 30 0.98 -1.84 -35.38
N VAL A 31 -0.07 -2.34 -34.71
CA VAL A 31 -1.41 -2.51 -35.29
C VAL A 31 -2.03 -1.14 -35.60
N CYS A 32 -1.70 -0.14 -34.79
CA CYS A 32 -2.07 1.27 -35.00
C CYS A 32 -0.79 2.13 -34.94
N ASN A 33 -0.70 3.18 -35.76
CA ASN A 33 0.40 4.15 -35.65
C ASN A 33 -0.06 5.40 -34.89
N LYS A 34 0.86 6.12 -34.25
CA LYS A 34 0.53 7.28 -33.39
C LYS A 34 -0.24 8.37 -34.13
N ASP A 35 0.08 8.61 -35.40
CA ASP A 35 -0.53 9.68 -36.20
C ASP A 35 -1.98 9.36 -36.57
N THR A 36 -2.27 8.10 -36.90
CA THR A 36 -3.64 7.59 -37.11
C THR A 36 -4.42 7.52 -35.81
N CYS A 37 -3.77 7.21 -34.69
CA CYS A 37 -4.41 7.20 -33.37
C CYS A 37 -4.83 8.61 -32.94
N HIS A 38 -3.99 9.62 -33.17
CA HIS A 38 -4.31 11.02 -32.82
C HIS A 38 -5.55 11.56 -33.53
N ASN A 39 -5.78 11.12 -34.77
CA ASN A 39 -6.93 11.49 -35.59
C ASN A 39 -8.12 10.51 -35.46
N CYS A 40 -8.03 9.51 -34.58
CA CYS A 40 -9.09 8.53 -34.38
C CYS A 40 -10.24 9.13 -33.53
N ASP A 41 -11.48 8.97 -33.99
CA ASP A 41 -12.68 9.43 -33.27
C ASP A 41 -12.73 8.93 -31.82
N LEU A 42 -12.28 7.69 -31.58
CA LEU A 42 -12.21 7.10 -30.24
C LEU A 42 -11.19 7.81 -29.35
N HIS A 43 -10.01 8.14 -29.89
CA HIS A 43 -8.97 8.86 -29.15
C HIS A 43 -9.40 10.29 -28.83
N GLN A 44 -10.04 10.97 -29.79
CA GLN A 44 -10.59 12.30 -29.58
C GLN A 44 -11.69 12.29 -28.51
N TRP A 45 -12.61 11.32 -28.57
CA TRP A 45 -13.64 11.14 -27.55
C TRP A 45 -13.04 10.89 -26.16
N LEU A 46 -12.08 9.97 -26.03
CA LEU A 46 -11.40 9.68 -24.77
C LEU A 46 -10.69 10.91 -24.19
N ASN A 47 -9.97 11.66 -25.01
CA ASN A 47 -9.30 12.88 -24.56
C ASN A 47 -10.31 13.93 -24.09
N ASN A 48 -11.41 14.11 -24.83
CA ASN A 48 -12.48 15.03 -24.43
C ASN A 48 -13.09 14.60 -23.09
N CYS A 49 -13.36 13.31 -22.89
CA CYS A 49 -13.84 12.80 -21.60
C CYS A 49 -12.83 13.05 -20.48
N LEU A 50 -11.55 12.73 -20.68
CA LEU A 50 -10.49 12.94 -19.69
C LEU A 50 -10.35 14.41 -19.30
N LEU A 51 -10.41 15.34 -20.26
CA LEU A 51 -10.30 16.78 -20.01
C LEU A 51 -11.42 17.32 -19.11
N GLN A 52 -12.61 16.73 -19.17
CA GLN A 52 -13.76 17.13 -18.34
C GLN A 52 -13.73 16.53 -16.93
N LEU A 53 -12.86 15.55 -16.67
CA LEU A 53 -12.77 14.92 -15.35
C LEU A 53 -11.90 15.75 -14.40
N PRO A 54 -12.22 15.75 -13.10
CA PRO A 54 -11.28 16.17 -12.06
C PRO A 54 -9.99 15.34 -12.09
N ASP A 55 -8.85 15.95 -11.75
CA ASP A 55 -7.53 15.31 -11.86
C ASP A 55 -7.39 14.00 -11.07
N ILE A 56 -8.11 13.86 -9.96
CA ILE A 56 -8.13 12.61 -9.18
C ILE A 56 -8.61 11.41 -10.01
N TYR A 57 -9.61 11.61 -10.87
CA TYR A 57 -10.12 10.54 -11.73
C TYR A 57 -9.21 10.32 -12.93
N LYS A 58 -8.53 11.37 -13.44
CA LYS A 58 -7.52 11.20 -14.48
C LYS A 58 -6.37 10.31 -13.99
N ILE A 59 -5.81 10.62 -12.82
CA ILE A 59 -4.74 9.83 -12.18
C ILE A 59 -5.19 8.39 -11.99
N ARG A 60 -6.39 8.19 -11.45
CA ARG A 60 -6.97 6.85 -11.30
C ARG A 60 -7.03 6.08 -12.61
N ILE A 61 -7.60 6.68 -13.66
CA ILE A 61 -7.73 6.04 -14.97
C ILE A 61 -6.35 5.69 -15.51
N MET A 62 -5.35 6.57 -15.36
CA MET A 62 -3.98 6.29 -15.83
C MET A 62 -3.30 5.14 -15.06
N ASN A 63 -3.56 5.01 -13.76
CA ASN A 63 -3.08 3.88 -12.97
C ASN A 63 -3.75 2.57 -13.42
N ASP A 64 -5.09 2.57 -13.54
CA ASP A 64 -5.85 1.41 -14.03
C ASP A 64 -5.38 0.99 -15.44
N VAL A 65 -5.06 1.96 -16.31
CA VAL A 65 -4.48 1.72 -17.64
C VAL A 65 -3.13 1.03 -17.53
N LYS A 66 -2.23 1.51 -16.67
CA LYS A 66 -0.89 0.94 -16.49
C LYS A 66 -0.96 -0.52 -16.05
N GLU A 67 -1.82 -0.82 -15.08
CA GLU A 67 -2.04 -2.20 -14.60
C GLU A 67 -2.62 -3.10 -15.70
N LYS A 68 -3.65 -2.63 -16.41
CA LYS A 68 -4.27 -3.39 -17.51
C LYS A 68 -3.31 -3.64 -18.67
N VAL A 69 -2.47 -2.66 -19.04
CA VAL A 69 -1.43 -2.85 -20.07
C VAL A 69 -0.43 -3.93 -19.64
N ALA A 70 0.05 -3.90 -18.39
CA ALA A 70 0.96 -4.93 -17.87
C ALA A 70 0.31 -6.32 -17.89
N LEU A 71 -0.98 -6.40 -17.55
CA LEU A 71 -1.75 -7.65 -17.63
C LEU A 71 -1.82 -8.17 -19.07
N TYR A 72 -2.20 -7.34 -20.04
CA TYR A 72 -2.27 -7.73 -21.45
C TYR A 72 -0.92 -8.21 -21.99
N GLU A 73 0.18 -7.53 -21.65
CA GLU A 73 1.53 -7.94 -22.02
C GLU A 73 1.88 -9.32 -21.43
N SER A 74 1.54 -9.57 -20.15
CA SER A 74 1.81 -10.85 -19.49
C SER A 74 1.02 -12.02 -20.09
N VAL A 75 -0.26 -11.81 -20.44
CA VAL A 75 -1.11 -12.82 -21.10
C VAL A 75 -0.54 -13.15 -22.47
N ARG A 76 -0.13 -12.14 -23.24
CA ARG A 76 0.47 -12.34 -24.57
C ARG A 76 1.77 -13.13 -24.50
N GLU A 77 2.67 -12.80 -23.55
CA GLU A 77 3.91 -13.57 -23.37
C GLU A 77 3.65 -15.05 -23.06
N GLN A 78 2.59 -15.34 -22.28
CA GLN A 78 2.19 -16.72 -22.03
C GLN A 78 1.65 -17.39 -23.30
N GLU A 79 0.83 -16.69 -24.09
CA GLU A 79 0.34 -17.20 -25.37
C GLU A 79 1.46 -17.48 -26.37
N GLU A 80 2.48 -16.62 -26.45
CA GLU A 80 3.65 -16.82 -27.31
C GLU A 80 4.49 -18.02 -26.86
N LYS A 81 4.70 -18.17 -25.54
CA LYS A 81 5.36 -19.37 -24.97
C LYS A 81 4.56 -20.65 -25.27
N ASN A 82 3.24 -20.58 -25.31
CA ASN A 82 2.36 -21.70 -25.62
C ASN A 82 2.31 -22.01 -27.14
N LYS A 83 2.50 -21.00 -28.00
CA LYS A 83 2.61 -21.16 -29.46
C LYS A 83 3.98 -21.64 -29.91
N ALA A 84 5.02 -21.48 -29.08
CA ALA A 84 6.33 -22.02 -29.38
C ALA A 84 6.20 -23.52 -29.64
N PRO A 85 6.70 -24.04 -30.78
CA PRO A 85 6.57 -25.44 -31.12
C PRO A 85 7.13 -26.24 -29.95
N LYS A 86 6.29 -27.10 -29.35
CA LYS A 86 6.74 -28.08 -28.37
C LYS A 86 7.83 -28.88 -29.06
N LYS A 87 9.09 -28.56 -28.77
CA LYS A 87 10.24 -29.31 -29.26
C LYS A 87 9.98 -30.73 -28.81
N GLU A 88 9.72 -31.63 -29.75
CA GLU A 88 9.53 -33.04 -29.46
C GLU A 88 10.79 -33.48 -28.71
N LEU A 89 10.65 -33.65 -27.39
CA LEU A 89 11.73 -34.09 -26.54
C LEU A 89 12.19 -35.43 -27.09
N THR A 90 13.46 -35.52 -27.42
CA THR A 90 14.05 -36.78 -27.84
C THR A 90 13.83 -37.81 -26.73
N LYS A 91 13.73 -39.11 -27.07
CA LYS A 91 13.56 -40.17 -26.07
C LYS A 91 14.61 -40.10 -24.95
N GLU A 92 15.82 -39.65 -25.25
CA GLU A 92 16.89 -39.43 -24.26
C GLU A 92 16.58 -38.29 -23.27
N GLU A 93 16.04 -37.17 -23.74
CA GLU A 93 15.67 -36.05 -22.87
C GLU A 93 14.48 -36.42 -21.96
N GLN A 94 13.52 -37.20 -22.47
CA GLN A 94 12.41 -37.73 -21.66
C GLN A 94 12.90 -38.67 -20.55
N ILE A 95 13.90 -39.52 -20.85
CA ILE A 95 14.53 -40.42 -19.86
C ILE A 95 15.31 -39.61 -18.80
N LYS A 96 16.05 -38.57 -19.19
CA LYS A 96 16.79 -37.71 -18.25
C LYS A 96 15.86 -36.98 -17.29
N ILE A 97 14.72 -36.45 -17.76
CA ILE A 97 13.72 -35.79 -16.91
C ILE A 97 13.09 -36.80 -15.93
N SER A 98 12.79 -38.01 -16.40
CA SER A 98 12.23 -39.08 -15.57
C SER A 98 13.20 -39.52 -14.47
N LEU A 99 14.49 -39.64 -14.79
CA LEU A 99 15.55 -39.95 -13.82
C LEU A 99 15.79 -38.81 -12.82
N HIS A 100 15.67 -37.55 -13.25
CA HIS A 100 15.81 -36.40 -12.36
C HIS A 100 14.66 -36.34 -11.34
N ASN A 101 13.42 -36.51 -11.79
CA ASN A 101 12.25 -36.52 -10.90
C ASN A 101 12.26 -37.72 -9.95
N PHE A 102 12.77 -38.88 -10.38
CA PHE A 102 12.97 -40.04 -9.50
C PHE A 102 14.04 -39.79 -8.43
N LYS A 103 15.09 -39.00 -8.74
CA LYS A 103 16.15 -38.64 -7.81
C LYS A 103 15.70 -37.62 -6.76
N VAL A 104 14.76 -36.74 -7.11
CA VAL A 104 14.17 -35.76 -6.18
C VAL A 104 13.21 -36.43 -5.18
N MET A 105 12.53 -37.52 -5.56
CA MET A 105 11.64 -38.26 -4.64
C MET A 105 12.38 -39.17 -3.63
N HIS A 106 13.71 -39.32 -3.74
CA HIS A 106 14.50 -40.23 -2.90
C HIS A 106 15.64 -39.54 -2.12
N LEU A 107 15.64 -38.21 -2.08
CA LEU A 107 16.52 -37.43 -1.21
C LEU A 107 15.68 -36.55 -0.29
N ASP A 108 14.86 -37.18 0.54
CA ASP A 108 14.53 -36.66 1.86
C ASP A 108 14.63 -37.80 2.87
N PRO A 109 15.62 -37.72 3.77
CA PRO A 109 15.35 -38.18 5.11
C PRO A 109 15.85 -37.21 6.18
N VAL A 110 14.98 -36.97 7.16
CA VAL A 110 15.33 -36.98 8.60
C VAL A 110 15.95 -35.70 9.17
N GLY A 111 16.25 -34.67 8.38
CA GLY A 111 16.80 -33.40 8.88
C GLY A 111 15.82 -32.53 9.68
N GLU A 112 14.57 -32.37 9.22
CA GLU A 112 13.63 -31.41 9.82
C GLU A 112 12.92 -31.94 11.07
N VAL A 113 12.69 -33.26 11.16
CA VAL A 113 11.95 -33.85 12.29
C VAL A 113 12.77 -33.83 13.61
N LEU A 114 14.10 -33.83 13.53
CA LEU A 114 14.96 -33.72 14.72
C LEU A 114 15.10 -32.26 15.21
N GLY A 115 14.97 -31.28 14.32
CA GLY A 115 15.03 -29.86 14.67
C GLY A 115 13.83 -29.41 15.51
N GLU A 116 12.63 -29.82 15.11
CA GLU A 116 11.40 -29.45 15.83
C GLU A 116 11.29 -30.16 17.20
N ALA A 117 11.74 -31.41 17.30
CA ALA A 117 11.77 -32.15 18.56
C ALA A 117 12.72 -31.52 19.59
N LEU A 118 13.88 -30.99 19.16
CA LEU A 118 14.83 -30.30 20.03
C LEU A 118 14.30 -28.95 20.54
N VAL A 119 13.61 -28.19 19.68
CA VAL A 119 12.95 -26.93 20.08
C VAL A 119 11.84 -27.19 21.10
N TYR A 120 11.08 -28.29 20.94
CA TYR A 120 10.00 -28.66 21.86
C TYR A 120 10.52 -29.17 23.22
N ILE A 121 11.65 -29.90 23.23
CA ILE A 121 12.28 -30.35 24.48
C ILE A 121 12.91 -29.15 25.23
N LEU A 122 13.50 -28.20 24.51
CA LEU A 122 14.05 -26.98 25.11
C LEU A 122 12.94 -26.09 25.69
N SER A 123 11.78 -25.96 25.04
CA SER A 123 10.68 -25.15 25.57
C SER A 123 10.01 -25.75 26.81
N ILE A 124 9.96 -27.08 26.93
CA ILE A 124 9.36 -27.75 28.11
C ILE A 124 10.31 -27.77 29.31
N ILE A 125 11.62 -27.87 29.11
CA ILE A 125 12.57 -28.01 30.24
C ILE A 125 13.16 -26.65 30.66
N VAL A 126 13.49 -25.77 29.72
CA VAL A 126 14.20 -24.52 30.02
C VAL A 126 13.25 -23.45 30.57
N PHE A 127 12.01 -23.40 30.09
CA PHE A 127 11.04 -22.37 30.47
C PHE A 127 10.55 -22.49 31.93
N PRO A 128 10.27 -23.69 32.48
CA PRO A 128 9.92 -23.84 33.90
C PRO A 128 11.10 -23.58 34.83
N LEU A 129 12.33 -23.92 34.42
CA LEU A 129 13.54 -23.66 35.22
C LEU A 129 13.85 -22.16 35.32
N LEU A 130 13.57 -21.38 34.28
CA LEU A 130 13.68 -19.91 34.29
C LEU A 130 12.66 -19.24 35.24
N LEU A 131 11.48 -19.85 35.42
CA LEU A 131 10.46 -19.38 36.37
C LEU A 131 10.79 -19.68 37.83
N ILE A 132 11.66 -20.67 38.11
CA ILE A 132 12.08 -21.03 39.48
C ILE A 132 13.26 -20.17 39.96
N ILE A 133 14.09 -19.65 39.05
CA ILE A 133 15.30 -18.89 39.39
C ILE A 133 15.03 -17.38 39.49
N LEU A 134 13.92 -16.88 38.94
CA LEU A 134 13.58 -15.46 39.01
C LEU A 134 12.75 -15.15 40.28
N PRO A 135 13.19 -14.21 41.14
CA PRO A 135 12.44 -13.83 42.32
C PRO A 135 11.07 -13.25 41.92
N VAL A 136 10.02 -13.82 42.52
CA VAL A 136 8.58 -13.52 42.28
C VAL A 136 8.22 -12.04 42.54
N SER A 137 9.14 -11.23 43.07
CA SER A 137 8.94 -9.80 43.31
C SER A 137 9.06 -8.89 42.07
N CYS A 138 9.47 -9.39 40.89
CA CYS A 138 9.55 -8.56 39.66
C CYS A 138 8.46 -8.83 38.61
N LEU A 139 7.70 -9.92 38.70
CA LEU A 139 6.70 -10.29 37.68
C LEU A 139 5.33 -9.61 37.85
N ALA A 140 5.07 -8.97 39.00
CA ALA A 140 3.84 -8.22 39.24
C ALA A 140 3.82 -6.79 38.64
N SER A 141 4.90 -6.32 38.00
CA SER A 141 4.91 -5.00 37.31
C SER A 141 4.93 -5.08 35.78
N VAL A 142 5.04 -6.27 35.18
CA VAL A 142 5.25 -6.42 33.73
C VAL A 142 4.09 -7.09 32.99
N TYR A 143 3.13 -7.71 33.69
CA TYR A 143 1.97 -8.39 33.06
C TYR A 143 0.62 -7.91 33.59
N GLY A 144 0.46 -6.58 33.64
CA GLY A 144 -0.75 -5.93 34.10
C GLY A 144 -1.23 -4.81 33.19
N GLN A 145 -1.22 -5.01 31.87
CA GLN A 145 -2.02 -4.20 30.92
C GLN A 145 -2.21 -4.98 29.62
N SER A 146 -3.27 -5.80 29.60
CA SER A 146 -3.91 -6.20 28.36
C SER A 146 -4.46 -4.94 27.68
N LEU A 147 -3.77 -4.49 26.63
CA LEU A 147 -4.17 -3.41 25.73
C LEU A 147 -5.31 -3.88 24.79
N ASN A 148 -6.46 -4.24 25.36
CA ASN A 148 -7.70 -4.33 24.63
C ASN A 148 -8.69 -3.39 25.31
N ASP A 149 -9.29 -2.52 24.50
CA ASP A 149 -10.11 -1.35 24.84
C ASP A 149 -9.33 -0.07 25.20
N TYR A 150 -8.68 0.51 24.19
CA TYR A 150 -8.51 1.96 24.15
C TYR A 150 -9.91 2.59 23.94
N ASP A 151 -10.61 2.75 25.06
CA ASP A 151 -11.89 3.42 25.17
C ASP A 151 -11.73 4.92 24.87
N TYR A 152 -12.11 5.31 23.65
CA TYR A 152 -12.07 6.70 23.15
C TYR A 152 -13.13 7.60 23.80
N THR A 153 -13.94 7.10 24.73
CA THR A 153 -14.85 7.96 25.52
C THR A 153 -14.12 8.91 26.47
N ARG A 154 -12.81 8.71 26.70
CA ARG A 154 -12.03 9.53 27.65
C ARG A 154 -11.88 11.01 27.25
N TYR A 155 -12.20 11.39 26.00
CA TYR A 155 -12.11 12.79 25.54
C TYR A 155 -13.39 13.34 24.90
N ALA A 156 -14.45 12.54 24.79
CA ALA A 156 -15.68 13.00 24.13
C ALA A 156 -16.62 13.63 25.17
N LEU A 157 -16.76 14.95 25.14
CA LEU A 157 -17.90 15.62 25.77
C LEU A 157 -19.20 15.18 25.05
N PRO A 158 -20.36 15.14 25.73
CA PRO A 158 -21.62 14.72 25.11
C PRO A 158 -21.99 15.66 23.94
N GLY A 159 -21.83 15.17 22.71
CA GLY A 159 -21.91 15.94 21.45
C GLY A 159 -20.70 15.77 20.53
N GLU A 160 -19.53 15.44 21.07
CA GLU A 160 -18.27 15.26 20.32
C GLU A 160 -18.09 13.86 19.74
N ALA A 161 -18.82 12.84 20.23
CA ALA A 161 -18.75 11.48 19.71
C ALA A 161 -19.09 11.40 18.19
N SER A 162 -20.00 12.26 17.72
CA SER A 162 -20.30 12.41 16.29
C SER A 162 -19.13 13.03 15.52
N TYR A 163 -18.47 14.03 16.09
CA TYR A 163 -17.40 14.79 15.45
C TYR A 163 -16.07 14.02 15.41
N ALA A 164 -15.73 13.32 16.49
CA ALA A 164 -14.60 12.40 16.54
C ALA A 164 -14.79 11.25 15.52
N GLY A 165 -16.02 10.74 15.38
CA GLY A 165 -16.37 9.75 14.37
C GLY A 165 -16.18 10.26 12.93
N ILE A 166 -16.62 11.48 12.63
CA ILE A 166 -16.42 12.12 11.32
C ILE A 166 -14.93 12.36 11.04
N TYR A 167 -14.19 12.87 12.02
CA TYR A 167 -12.77 13.15 11.87
C TYR A 167 -11.96 11.87 11.60
N ARG A 168 -12.19 10.81 12.38
CA ARG A 168 -11.60 9.49 12.12
C ARG A 168 -11.98 8.97 10.74
N LYS A 169 -13.24 9.12 10.33
CA LYS A 169 -13.69 8.75 8.99
C LYS A 169 -12.91 9.50 7.91
N ASN A 170 -12.66 10.80 8.07
CA ASN A 170 -11.87 11.59 7.11
C ASN A 170 -10.44 11.06 6.97
N ILE A 171 -9.79 10.65 8.06
CA ILE A 171 -8.47 10.01 8.03
C ILE A 171 -8.55 8.70 7.24
N LEU A 172 -9.47 7.81 7.62
CA LEU A 172 -9.64 6.50 6.99
C LEU A 172 -9.96 6.62 5.49
N ASP A 173 -10.87 7.51 5.12
CA ASP A 173 -11.25 7.77 3.72
C ASP A 173 -10.05 8.32 2.92
N THR A 174 -9.17 9.12 3.56
CA THR A 174 -7.95 9.63 2.92
C THR A 174 -6.89 8.54 2.80
N LEU A 175 -6.72 7.69 3.82
CA LEU A 175 -5.81 6.54 3.77
C LEU A 175 -6.21 5.57 2.66
N ASP A 176 -7.48 5.18 2.58
CA ASP A 176 -8.01 4.28 1.55
C ASP A 176 -7.72 4.82 0.13
N LYS A 177 -8.01 6.11 -0.10
CA LYS A 177 -7.67 6.79 -1.36
C LYS A 177 -6.16 6.83 -1.59
N THR A 178 -5.37 7.07 -0.55
CA THR A 178 -3.90 7.09 -0.66
C THR A 178 -3.39 5.73 -1.13
N TYR A 179 -3.89 4.62 -0.57
CA TYR A 179 -3.49 3.28 -1.01
C TYR A 179 -3.85 2.97 -2.46
N LYS A 180 -4.98 3.49 -2.92
CA LYS A 180 -5.44 3.33 -4.29
C LYS A 180 -4.64 4.17 -5.29
N TYR A 181 -4.14 5.33 -4.87
CA TYR A 181 -3.51 6.32 -5.76
C TYR A 181 -2.02 6.52 -5.52
N ALA A 182 -1.41 5.79 -4.57
CA ALA A 182 0.03 5.87 -4.32
C ALA A 182 0.80 5.46 -5.58
N VAL A 183 1.66 6.38 -6.02
CA VAL A 183 2.53 6.25 -7.19
C VAL A 183 3.86 6.91 -6.84
N ASP A 184 4.92 6.54 -7.54
CA ASP A 184 6.22 7.22 -7.44
C ASP A 184 6.04 8.68 -7.89
N VAL A 185 6.03 9.61 -6.93
CA VAL A 185 5.78 11.03 -7.19
C VAL A 185 7.06 11.80 -7.46
N ASN A 186 8.22 11.31 -7.02
CA ASN A 186 9.50 12.01 -7.12
C ASN A 186 10.42 11.44 -8.22
N ASN A 187 9.98 10.37 -8.91
CA ASN A 187 10.70 9.64 -9.95
C ASN A 187 12.01 9.03 -9.48
N ASP A 188 12.06 8.51 -8.26
CA ASP A 188 13.22 7.78 -7.73
C ASP A 188 13.18 6.27 -8.01
N GLY A 189 12.08 5.79 -8.61
CA GLY A 189 11.86 4.39 -8.97
C GLY A 189 11.31 3.54 -7.82
N LEU A 190 11.00 4.14 -6.67
CA LEU A 190 10.45 3.47 -5.50
C LEU A 190 9.08 4.07 -5.15
N ILE A 191 8.26 3.29 -4.44
CA ILE A 191 7.03 3.78 -3.81
C ILE A 191 7.17 3.58 -2.31
N ASN A 192 7.47 4.67 -1.60
CA ASN A 192 7.89 4.69 -0.20
C ASN A 192 7.19 5.82 0.59
N CYS A 193 7.69 6.10 1.80
CA CYS A 193 7.09 7.06 2.72
C CYS A 193 6.95 8.48 2.16
N ILE A 194 7.80 8.88 1.22
CA ILE A 194 7.70 10.16 0.51
C ILE A 194 6.41 10.17 -0.32
N ASP A 195 6.21 9.16 -1.16
CA ASP A 195 5.07 9.03 -2.06
C ASP A 195 3.75 8.98 -1.30
N TYR A 196 3.67 8.11 -0.30
CA TYR A 196 2.49 7.94 0.52
C TYR A 196 2.13 9.24 1.26
N SER A 197 3.11 9.94 1.83
CA SER A 197 2.86 11.20 2.54
C SER A 197 2.43 12.31 1.57
N CYS A 198 3.08 12.45 0.42
CA CYS A 198 2.74 13.45 -0.57
C CYS A 198 1.34 13.24 -1.17
N ILE A 199 0.99 12.00 -1.50
CA ILE A 199 -0.33 11.64 -2.02
C ILE A 199 -1.41 11.86 -0.95
N PHE A 200 -1.17 11.43 0.30
CA PHE A 200 -2.12 11.65 1.40
C PHE A 200 -2.41 13.15 1.57
N LYS A 201 -1.36 13.96 1.68
CA LYS A 201 -1.49 15.41 1.86
C LYS A 201 -2.24 16.05 0.69
N THR A 202 -1.92 15.65 -0.54
CA THR A 202 -2.61 16.15 -1.74
C THR A 202 -4.10 15.81 -1.75
N LEU A 203 -4.47 14.60 -1.31
CA LEU A 203 -5.87 14.17 -1.23
C LEU A 203 -6.62 14.86 -0.10
N TRP A 204 -5.96 15.06 1.05
CA TRP A 204 -6.51 15.80 2.18
C TRP A 204 -6.83 17.25 1.77
N ASP A 205 -5.89 17.95 1.15
CA ASP A 205 -6.04 19.37 0.79
C ASP A 205 -7.13 19.63 -0.25
N LYS A 206 -7.46 18.61 -1.04
CA LYS A 206 -8.60 18.66 -1.98
C LYS A 206 -9.95 18.52 -1.28
N SER A 207 -9.99 17.91 -0.10
CA SER A 207 -11.23 17.49 0.57
C SER A 207 -11.52 18.23 1.87
N PHE A 208 -10.47 18.74 2.54
CA PHE A 208 -10.52 19.24 3.91
C PHE A 208 -9.61 20.47 4.06
N ASP A 209 -9.69 21.13 5.22
CA ASP A 209 -8.83 22.30 5.52
C ASP A 209 -7.35 21.89 5.55
N SER A 210 -6.59 22.46 4.62
CA SER A 210 -5.16 22.17 4.44
C SER A 210 -4.31 22.56 5.64
N LYS A 211 -4.78 23.49 6.49
CA LYS A 211 -4.08 23.90 7.73
C LYS A 211 -4.14 22.86 8.84
N ASN A 212 -4.89 21.79 8.63
CA ASN A 212 -5.09 20.71 9.60
C ASN A 212 -4.44 19.39 9.16
N CYS A 213 -3.57 19.43 8.15
CA CYS A 213 -2.76 18.31 7.70
C CYS A 213 -1.36 18.81 7.31
N GLU A 214 -0.32 18.12 7.73
CA GLU A 214 1.06 18.52 7.47
C GLU A 214 1.94 17.28 7.26
N ILE A 215 2.84 17.34 6.29
CA ILE A 215 3.92 16.37 6.14
C ILE A 215 5.01 16.70 7.15
N VAL A 216 5.38 15.71 7.95
CA VAL A 216 6.43 15.79 8.97
C VAL A 216 7.52 14.79 8.64
N ARG A 217 8.76 15.19 8.84
CA ARG A 217 9.91 14.29 8.70
C ARG A 217 10.49 13.99 10.06
N ASN A 218 10.57 12.71 10.44
CA ASN A 218 11.36 12.29 11.58
C ASN A 218 12.78 11.98 11.08
N LYS A 219 13.78 12.72 11.57
CA LYS A 219 15.19 12.51 11.18
C LYS A 219 16.06 12.23 12.39
N SER A 220 16.33 10.95 12.61
CA SER A 220 17.23 10.44 13.63
C SER A 220 18.27 9.50 13.02
N PHE A 221 19.15 8.94 13.85
CA PHE A 221 20.08 7.89 13.40
C PHE A 221 19.39 6.57 13.06
N THR A 222 18.22 6.32 13.66
CA THR A 222 17.45 5.07 13.52
C THR A 222 16.31 5.19 12.52
N MET A 223 15.92 6.42 12.15
CA MET A 223 14.76 6.68 11.29
C MET A 223 15.01 7.92 10.42
N ASN A 224 14.78 7.78 9.11
CA ASN A 224 14.68 8.92 8.20
C ASN A 224 13.41 8.74 7.37
N HIS A 225 12.30 9.24 7.91
CA HIS A 225 10.98 8.84 7.46
C HIS A 225 10.03 10.03 7.37
N LEU A 226 9.19 10.02 6.34
CA LEU A 226 8.11 10.98 6.16
C LEU A 226 6.80 10.37 6.62
N PHE A 227 6.02 11.16 7.34
CA PHE A 227 4.70 10.79 7.79
C PHE A 227 3.78 12.02 7.80
N ILE A 228 2.52 11.82 8.16
CA ILE A 228 1.53 12.89 8.20
C ILE A 228 1.18 13.21 9.65
N ARG A 229 0.96 14.47 9.98
CA ARG A 229 0.15 14.81 11.14
C ARG A 229 -1.14 15.49 10.73
N VAL A 230 -2.23 15.13 11.38
CA VAL A 230 -3.55 15.73 11.18
C VAL A 230 -4.14 16.19 12.50
N ARG A 231 -5.06 17.13 12.45
CA ARG A 231 -5.87 17.52 13.59
C ARG A 231 -7.30 17.78 13.14
N GLN A 232 -8.26 17.73 14.04
CA GLN A 232 -9.64 17.94 13.69
C GLN A 232 -9.93 19.40 13.29
N HIS A 233 -9.40 20.35 14.06
CA HIS A 233 -9.51 21.78 13.77
C HIS A 233 -8.42 22.56 14.52
N GLY A 234 -8.33 23.87 14.25
CA GLY A 234 -7.40 24.74 14.98
C GLY A 234 -7.64 24.69 16.48
N GLY A 235 -6.61 24.33 17.25
CA GLY A 235 -6.68 24.21 18.70
C GLY A 235 -6.81 22.77 19.22
N THR A 236 -7.10 21.78 18.38
CA THR A 236 -7.08 20.36 18.80
C THR A 236 -5.68 19.77 18.73
N PRO A 237 -5.41 18.69 19.51
CA PRO A 237 -4.16 17.93 19.41
C PRO A 237 -3.89 17.45 17.99
N TRP A 238 -2.61 17.32 17.65
CA TRP A 238 -2.15 16.69 16.43
C TRP A 238 -2.00 15.19 16.64
N GLU A 239 -2.46 14.42 15.67
CA GLU A 239 -2.30 12.98 15.58
C GLU A 239 -1.27 12.66 14.50
N CYS A 240 -0.33 11.77 14.80
CA CYS A 240 0.74 11.37 13.87
C CYS A 240 0.32 10.08 13.17
N ILE A 241 0.16 10.16 11.85
CA ILE A 241 -0.37 9.12 10.98
C ILE A 241 0.76 8.55 10.13
N GLU A 242 0.86 7.24 10.05
CA GLU A 242 1.74 6.45 9.20
C GLU A 242 0.99 6.02 7.93
N PRO A 243 1.06 6.77 6.81
CA PRO A 243 0.23 6.48 5.67
C PRO A 243 0.72 5.25 4.90
N GLN A 244 1.99 4.85 4.99
CA GLN A 244 2.52 3.70 4.25
C GLN A 244 2.16 2.37 4.94
N ALA A 245 2.32 2.28 6.25
CA ALA A 245 2.20 1.00 6.97
C ALA A 245 0.75 0.57 7.25
N ALA A 246 -0.19 1.52 7.29
CA ALA A 246 -1.62 1.23 7.49
C ALA A 246 -2.30 0.47 6.32
N LYS A 247 -1.56 0.14 5.24
CA LYS A 247 -2.09 -0.64 4.11
C LYS A 247 -2.61 -2.02 4.50
N LYS A 248 -2.03 -2.65 5.53
CA LYS A 248 -2.42 -4.01 5.97
C LYS A 248 -3.64 -4.02 6.88
N ASP A 249 -3.83 -2.94 7.63
CA ASP A 249 -4.95 -2.75 8.54
C ASP A 249 -5.16 -1.25 8.67
N ILE A 250 -6.10 -0.71 7.88
CA ILE A 250 -6.34 0.74 7.82
C ILE A 250 -6.83 1.30 9.14
N THR A 251 -7.21 0.47 10.11
CA THR A 251 -7.67 0.91 11.43
C THR A 251 -6.53 1.17 12.40
N LYS A 252 -5.32 0.67 12.09
CA LYS A 252 -4.06 0.95 12.75
C LYS A 252 -3.27 1.88 11.85
N TYR A 253 -3.16 3.14 12.24
CA TYR A 253 -2.53 4.15 11.40
C TYR A 253 -1.74 5.17 12.18
N PHE A 254 -1.69 5.07 13.51
CA PHE A 254 -0.81 5.93 14.28
C PHE A 254 0.64 5.51 14.06
N MET A 255 1.57 6.45 14.17
CA MET A 255 3.00 6.14 14.11
C MET A 255 3.35 5.07 15.16
N GLU A 256 2.77 5.17 16.35
CA GLU A 256 2.97 4.27 17.48
C GLU A 256 2.42 2.84 17.25
N ASP A 257 1.54 2.65 16.28
CA ASP A 257 1.04 1.32 15.91
C ASP A 257 2.09 0.48 15.16
N PHE A 258 3.06 1.16 14.52
CA PHE A 258 4.06 0.54 13.64
C PHE A 258 5.50 0.75 14.09
N TRP A 259 5.74 1.84 14.83
CA TRP A 259 7.06 2.26 15.24
C TRP A 259 7.14 2.26 16.75
N SER A 260 8.13 1.54 17.29
CA SER A 260 8.38 1.59 18.71
C SER A 260 8.88 2.97 19.14
N VAL A 261 8.76 3.29 20.42
CA VAL A 261 9.33 4.52 21.03
C VAL A 261 10.85 4.64 20.86
N ARG A 262 11.54 3.55 20.49
CA ARG A 262 12.98 3.56 20.18
C ARG A 262 13.27 4.03 18.75
N GLU A 263 12.34 3.78 17.83
CA GLU A 263 12.47 4.14 16.41
C GLU A 263 11.88 5.52 16.16
N TYR A 264 10.61 5.72 16.57
CA TYR A 264 9.92 6.99 16.48
C TYR A 264 10.04 7.77 17.79
N ASN A 265 10.75 8.88 17.75
CA ASN A 265 10.79 9.85 18.84
C ASN A 265 10.40 11.24 18.31
N PRO A 266 9.30 11.83 18.81
CA PRO A 266 8.82 13.13 18.36
C PRO A 266 9.83 14.28 18.48
N ILE A 267 10.86 14.17 19.33
CA ILE A 267 11.92 15.19 19.45
C ILE A 267 12.70 15.40 18.14
N TYR A 268 12.73 14.39 17.28
CA TYR A 268 13.42 14.42 15.99
C TYR A 268 12.52 14.84 14.83
N ASN A 269 11.29 15.25 15.11
CA ASN A 269 10.36 15.74 14.10
C ASN A 269 10.80 17.12 13.59
N ILE A 270 10.82 17.24 12.27
CA ILE A 270 11.07 18.48 11.56
C ILE A 270 9.75 18.89 10.90
N TYR A 271 9.26 20.06 11.31
CA TYR A 271 7.98 20.64 10.89
C TYR A 271 8.19 21.73 9.84
N GLY A 272 7.11 22.13 9.15
CA GLY A 272 7.13 23.21 8.16
C GLY A 272 7.77 22.84 6.81
N GLU A 273 8.02 21.55 6.56
CA GLU A 273 8.60 21.08 5.29
C GLU A 273 7.55 20.65 4.26
N THR A 274 6.25 20.81 4.53
CA THR A 274 5.18 20.36 3.62
C THR A 274 5.35 20.89 2.20
N ASP A 275 5.54 22.20 2.04
CA ASP A 275 5.66 22.81 0.70
C ASP A 275 6.88 22.29 -0.05
N LYS A 276 7.98 22.02 0.67
CA LYS A 276 9.19 21.44 0.08
C LYS A 276 8.89 20.06 -0.50
N TRP A 277 8.24 19.18 0.26
CA TRP A 277 7.95 17.82 -0.19
C TRP A 277 6.92 17.78 -1.32
N LEU A 278 5.93 18.66 -1.28
CA LEU A 278 4.97 18.77 -2.38
C LEU A 278 5.60 19.33 -3.67
N GLN A 279 6.65 20.14 -3.59
CA GLN A 279 7.42 20.59 -4.77
C GLN A 279 8.24 19.48 -5.42
N GLU A 280 8.53 18.39 -4.70
CA GLU A 280 9.24 17.24 -5.26
C GLU A 280 8.34 16.35 -6.14
N ILE A 281 7.02 16.59 -6.14
CA ILE A 281 6.07 15.91 -7.02
C ILE A 281 6.33 16.33 -8.46
N LYS A 282 6.86 15.40 -9.25
CA LYS A 282 7.07 15.54 -10.70
C LYS A 282 5.83 14.96 -11.40
N THR A 283 4.79 15.77 -11.53
CA THR A 283 3.58 15.41 -12.29
C THR A 283 3.93 14.97 -13.71
N TYR A 284 3.34 13.85 -14.15
CA TYR A 284 3.28 13.43 -15.56
C TYR A 284 1.98 13.88 -16.20
#